data_AF-A0A2A5D1W3-F1
#
_entry.id   AF-A0A2A5D1W3-F1
#
_cell.length_a   1.000
_cell.length_b   1.000
_cell.length_c   1.000
_cell.angle_alpha   90.00
_cell.angle_beta   90.00
_cell.angle_gamma   90.00
#
_symmetry.space_group_name_H-M   'P 1'
#
loop_
_entity.id
_entity.type
_entity.pdbx_description
1 polymer ?
#
loop_
_entity_poly.entity_id
_entity_poly.type
_entity_poly.pdbx_seq_one_letter_code
_entity_poly.pdbx_strand_id
1 'polypeptide(L)'
;MKLKNNNKQLRFLFVLSSLFFIGCATTTTTIKQINPNNHNDRIRFLVIHHTTIDYKDSIKALTNPHGVRSHYLIPDNNDESYQDDKLEVVPYASPVADD
;
A
#
# COMPACT_ATOMS: atom_id res chain seq x y z
N MET A 1 -11.38 64.87 -11.36
CA MET A 1 -10.36 64.06 -10.65
C MET A 1 -9.80 63.03 -11.63
N LYS A 2 -8.67 63.30 -12.29
CA LYS A 2 -8.09 62.41 -13.32
C LYS A 2 -7.34 61.26 -12.62
N LEU A 3 -7.86 60.03 -12.73
CA LEU A 3 -7.12 58.83 -12.37
C LEU A 3 -5.99 58.64 -13.40
N LYS A 4 -4.75 58.91 -12.97
CA LYS A 4 -3.56 58.76 -13.81
C LYS A 4 -3.36 57.27 -14.08
N ASN A 5 -3.56 56.86 -15.33
CA ASN A 5 -3.35 55.47 -15.76
C ASN A 5 -1.87 55.12 -15.63
N ASN A 6 -1.55 54.37 -14.57
CA ASN A 6 -0.20 54.05 -14.14
C ASN A 6 0.09 52.56 -14.39
N ASN A 7 -0.23 52.09 -15.60
CA ASN A 7 -0.06 50.71 -16.06
C ASN A 7 1.41 50.25 -15.91
N LYS A 8 2.38 51.18 -15.99
CA LYS A 8 3.78 50.88 -15.68
C LYS A 8 4.02 50.60 -14.19
N GLN A 9 3.41 51.39 -13.31
CA GLN A 9 3.48 51.18 -11.84
C GLN A 9 2.71 49.91 -11.42
N LEU A 10 1.55 49.65 -12.03
CA LEU A 10 0.75 48.46 -11.77
C LEU A 10 1.47 47.18 -12.22
N ARG A 11 2.15 47.22 -13.38
CA ARG A 11 3.03 46.13 -13.83
C ARG A 11 4.22 45.94 -12.91
N PHE A 12 4.80 47.03 -12.40
CA PHE A 12 5.90 46.96 -11.43
C PHE A 12 5.46 46.33 -10.11
N LEU A 13 4.28 46.68 -9.63
CA LEU A 13 3.68 46.12 -8.41
C LEU A 13 3.38 44.61 -8.57
N PHE A 14 2.89 44.20 -9.74
CA PHE A 14 2.65 42.79 -10.06
C PHE A 14 3.95 41.97 -10.12
N VAL A 15 5.01 42.52 -10.72
CA VAL A 15 6.32 41.85 -10.77
C VAL A 15 6.92 41.72 -9.36
N LEU A 16 6.83 42.77 -8.54
CA LEU A 16 7.33 42.77 -7.17
C LEU A 16 6.56 41.77 -6.27
N SER A 17 5.25 41.68 -6.43
CA SER A 17 4.43 40.69 -5.71
C SER A 17 4.75 39.25 -6.11
N SER A 18 5.04 38.99 -7.39
CA SER A 18 5.37 37.64 -7.88
C SER A 18 6.71 37.13 -7.32
N LEU A 19 7.67 38.02 -7.08
CA LEU A 19 8.96 37.69 -6.46
C LEU A 19 8.82 37.22 -4.99
N PHE A 20 7.76 37.62 -4.29
CA PHE A 20 7.58 37.31 -2.87
C PHE A 20 7.02 35.91 -2.61
N PHE A 21 6.37 35.28 -3.60
CA PHE A 21 5.73 33.97 -3.45
C PHE A 21 6.65 32.76 -3.72
N ILE A 22 7.93 32.97 -4.05
CA ILE A 22 8.89 31.90 -4.37
C ILE A 22 9.46 31.21 -3.10
N GLY A 23 9.17 31.73 -1.91
CA GLY A 23 9.86 31.34 -0.66
C GLY A 23 9.32 30.14 0.13
N CYS A 24 8.18 29.53 -0.24
CA CYS A 24 7.52 28.53 0.63
C CYS A 24 7.39 27.15 -0.03
N ALA A 25 8.50 26.45 -0.24
CA ALA A 25 8.47 25.00 -0.51
C ALA A 25 9.77 24.26 -0.18
N THR A 26 10.90 24.94 0.05
CA THR A 26 12.20 24.28 0.21
C THR A 26 12.60 24.18 1.68
N THR A 27 11.88 23.38 2.45
CA THR A 27 12.47 22.73 3.63
C THR A 27 12.31 21.23 3.49
N THR A 28 13.17 20.64 2.66
CA THR A 28 13.45 19.20 2.69
C THR A 28 14.22 18.90 3.97
N THR A 29 13.57 19.04 5.12
CA THR A 29 14.08 18.50 6.37
C THR A 29 13.97 16.99 6.27
N THR A 30 15.09 16.34 5.95
CA THR A 30 15.19 14.88 6.04
C THR A 30 14.93 14.50 7.49
N ILE A 31 13.72 14.04 7.79
CA ILE A 31 13.37 13.49 9.10
C ILE A 31 14.28 12.29 9.30
N LYS A 32 15.30 12.42 10.15
CA LYS A 32 16.15 11.31 10.56
C LYS A 32 15.27 10.31 11.28
N GLN A 33 14.88 9.23 10.59
CA GLN A 33 14.19 8.11 11.19
C GLN A 33 15.16 7.47 12.20
N ILE A 34 14.92 7.69 13.49
CA ILE A 34 15.60 6.96 14.54
C ILE A 34 14.80 5.67 14.69
N ASN A 35 15.37 4.54 14.30
CA ASN A 35 14.78 3.24 14.58
C ASN A 35 15.11 2.89 16.03
N PRO A 36 14.18 3.02 16.98
CA PRO A 36 14.52 2.84 18.37
C PRO A 36 14.65 1.34 18.67
N ASN A 37 15.68 0.98 19.42
CA ASN A 37 16.00 -0.42 19.74
C ASN A 37 14.92 -1.12 20.60
N ASN A 38 13.90 -0.38 21.05
CA ASN A 38 12.78 -0.87 21.85
C ASN A 38 11.51 -1.10 21.01
N HIS A 39 11.65 -1.28 19.70
CA HIS A 39 10.56 -1.70 18.82
C HIS A 39 10.44 -3.23 18.80
N ASN A 40 9.20 -3.73 18.78
CA ASN A 40 8.89 -5.15 18.65
C ASN A 40 8.16 -5.42 17.34
N ASP A 41 8.39 -6.59 16.76
CA ASP A 41 7.62 -7.05 15.61
C ASP A 41 6.14 -7.15 15.95
N ARG A 42 5.30 -6.73 14.99
CA ARG A 42 3.84 -6.75 15.13
C ARG A 42 3.29 -8.17 15.21
N ILE A 43 3.93 -9.12 14.53
CA ILE A 43 3.55 -10.54 14.50
C ILE A 43 4.40 -11.28 15.51
N ARG A 44 3.76 -11.92 16.50
CA ARG A 44 4.46 -12.62 17.61
C ARG A 44 4.01 -14.06 17.79
N PHE A 45 3.04 -14.50 17.00
CA PHE A 45 2.46 -15.83 17.09
C PHE A 45 2.22 -16.38 15.69
N LEU A 46 2.46 -17.68 15.54
CA LEU A 46 2.08 -18.48 14.39
C LEU A 46 0.99 -19.45 14.83
N VAL A 47 -0.14 -19.44 14.13
CA VAL A 47 -1.26 -20.36 14.37
C VAL A 47 -1.42 -21.24 13.15
N ILE A 48 -1.51 -22.55 13.36
CA ILE A 48 -1.66 -23.55 12.29
C ILE A 48 -3.08 -24.12 12.38
N HIS A 49 -3.80 -24.09 11.26
CA HIS A 49 -5.14 -24.65 11.12
C HIS A 49 -5.16 -25.64 9.95
N HIS A 50 -6.08 -26.61 9.99
CA HIS A 50 -6.39 -27.51 8.87
C HIS A 50 -7.73 -27.08 8.25
N THR A 51 -7.87 -27.20 6.93
CA THR A 51 -9.04 -26.71 6.18
C THR A 51 -10.21 -27.69 6.15
N THR A 52 -9.97 -28.99 6.35
CA THR A 52 -10.97 -30.09 6.27
C THR A 52 -11.67 -30.28 4.92
N ILE A 53 -11.27 -29.52 3.90
CA ILE A 53 -11.83 -29.51 2.55
C ILE A 53 -10.68 -29.49 1.53
N ASP A 54 -10.97 -29.82 0.27
CA ASP A 54 -9.98 -29.86 -0.81
C ASP A 54 -9.37 -28.48 -1.12
N TYR A 55 -8.30 -28.45 -1.90
CA TYR A 55 -7.56 -27.24 -2.26
C TYR A 55 -8.45 -26.23 -2.97
N LYS A 56 -9.24 -26.65 -3.95
CA LYS A 56 -10.11 -25.74 -4.72
C LYS A 56 -11.16 -25.06 -3.84
N ASP A 57 -11.84 -25.83 -3.00
CA ASP A 57 -12.84 -25.29 -2.07
C ASP A 57 -12.18 -24.51 -0.92
N SER A 58 -10.98 -24.88 -0.49
CA SER A 58 -10.16 -24.11 0.46
C SER A 58 -9.85 -22.72 -0.09
N ILE A 59 -9.38 -22.62 -1.34
CA ILE A 59 -9.14 -21.34 -2.03
C ILE A 59 -10.43 -20.51 -2.07
N LYS A 60 -11.55 -21.10 -2.48
CA LYS A 60 -12.83 -20.40 -2.56
C LYS A 60 -13.32 -19.90 -1.20
N ALA A 61 -13.19 -20.72 -0.15
CA ALA A 61 -13.60 -20.35 1.20
C ALA A 61 -12.73 -19.23 1.79
N LEU A 62 -11.41 -19.31 1.58
CA LEU A 62 -10.43 -18.37 2.16
C LEU A 62 -10.31 -17.04 1.39
N THR A 63 -10.85 -16.97 0.18
CA THR A 63 -10.89 -15.74 -0.64
C THR A 63 -12.25 -15.05 -0.63
N ASN A 64 -13.29 -15.68 -0.08
CA ASN A 64 -14.61 -15.10 0.01
C ASN A 64 -14.57 -13.77 0.81
N PRO A 65 -15.05 -12.64 0.25
CA PRO A 65 -15.03 -11.33 0.91
C PRO A 65 -15.64 -11.33 2.32
N HIS A 66 -16.67 -12.15 2.54
CA HIS A 66 -17.41 -12.25 3.80
C HIS A 66 -17.07 -13.52 4.61
N GLY A 67 -16.05 -14.27 4.19
CA GLY A 67 -15.63 -15.52 4.81
C GLY A 67 -14.47 -15.38 5.80
N VAL A 68 -13.95 -16.54 6.23
CA VAL A 68 -12.70 -16.64 6.99
C VAL A 68 -11.50 -16.46 6.05
N ARG A 69 -10.35 -16.03 6.57
CA ARG A 69 -9.12 -15.89 5.79
C ARG A 69 -7.91 -16.38 6.57
N SER A 70 -6.89 -16.86 5.86
CA SER A 70 -5.56 -17.15 6.40
C SER A 70 -4.51 -16.32 5.65
N HIS A 71 -3.30 -16.24 6.20
CA HIS A 71 -2.19 -15.57 5.51
C HIS A 71 -1.57 -16.47 4.42
N TYR A 72 -1.59 -17.79 4.67
CA TYR A 72 -1.03 -18.80 3.77
C TYR A 72 -1.94 -20.03 3.72
N LEU A 73 -1.94 -20.72 2.59
CA LEU A 73 -2.42 -22.10 2.44
C LEU A 73 -1.25 -22.99 2.03
N ILE A 74 -1.23 -24.20 2.56
CA ILE A 74 -0.33 -25.27 2.12
C ILE A 74 -1.26 -26.37 1.60
N PRO A 75 -1.22 -26.72 0.30
CA PRO A 75 -2.01 -27.81 -0.26
C PRO A 75 -1.59 -29.18 0.29
N ASP A 76 -2.38 -30.21 0.02
CA ASP A 76 -1.95 -31.60 0.15
C ASP A 76 -1.44 -32.08 -1.22
N ASN A 77 -0.33 -32.82 -1.23
CA ASN A 77 0.25 -33.42 -2.44
C ASN A 77 -0.65 -34.48 -3.08
N ASN A 78 -1.59 -35.06 -2.33
CA ASN A 78 -2.50 -36.09 -2.83
C ASN A 78 -3.90 -35.55 -3.13
N ASP A 79 -4.07 -34.23 -3.17
CA ASP A 79 -5.34 -33.59 -3.49
C ASP A 79 -5.52 -33.49 -5.01
N GLU A 80 -6.52 -34.18 -5.55
CA GLU A 80 -6.82 -34.15 -6.99
C GLU A 80 -7.19 -32.75 -7.51
N SER A 81 -7.64 -31.85 -6.61
CA SER A 81 -7.96 -30.47 -6.96
C SER A 81 -6.73 -29.54 -6.99
N TYR A 82 -5.57 -30.02 -6.53
CA TYR A 82 -4.28 -29.35 -6.67
C TYR A 82 -3.54 -29.90 -7.89
N GLN A 83 -3.38 -29.06 -8.92
CA GLN A 83 -2.87 -29.50 -10.23
C GLN A 83 -1.38 -29.23 -10.45
N ASP A 84 -0.70 -28.61 -9.49
CA ASP A 84 0.72 -28.33 -9.63
C ASP A 84 1.55 -29.57 -9.29
N ASP A 85 2.56 -29.86 -10.12
CA ASP A 85 3.47 -30.99 -9.92
C ASP A 85 4.32 -30.88 -8.64
N LYS A 86 4.39 -29.69 -8.05
CA LYS A 86 5.23 -29.38 -6.90
C LYS A 86 4.43 -28.59 -5.88
N LEU A 87 4.51 -29.02 -4.61
CA LEU A 87 3.87 -28.32 -3.51
C LEU A 87 4.43 -26.91 -3.32
N GLU A 88 3.54 -25.93 -3.32
CA GLU A 88 3.88 -24.53 -3.09
C GLU A 88 3.06 -23.92 -1.95
N VAL A 89 3.68 -23.00 -1.22
CA VAL A 89 2.99 -22.23 -0.17
C VAL A 89 2.30 -21.05 -0.85
N VAL A 90 0.97 -20.99 -0.75
CA VAL A 90 0.16 -19.97 -1.45
C VAL A 90 -0.14 -18.81 -0.50
N PRO A 91 0.39 -17.59 -0.75
CA PRO A 91 0.03 -16.40 0.03
C PRO A 91 -1.28 -15.78 -0.47
N TYR A 92 -2.27 -15.59 0.40
CA TYR A 92 -3.54 -14.94 0.02
C TYR A 92 -3.47 -13.41 -0.09
N ALA A 93 -2.26 -12.84 -0.05
CA ALA A 93 -2.02 -11.44 -0.38
C ALA A 93 -1.77 -11.22 -1.89
N SER A 94 -1.67 -12.28 -2.68
CA SER A 94 -1.46 -12.17 -4.13
C SER A 94 -2.81 -12.09 -4.85
N PRO A 95 -3.01 -11.14 -5.79
CA PRO A 95 -4.17 -11.18 -6.66
C PRO A 95 -4.14 -12.52 -7.39
N VAL A 96 -5.20 -13.31 -7.23
CA VAL A 96 -5.43 -14.49 -8.06
C VAL A 96 -5.38 -13.97 -9.50
N ALA A 97 -4.42 -14.44 -10.29
CA ALA A 97 -4.37 -14.11 -11.69
C ALA A 97 -5.63 -14.69 -12.32
N ASP A 98 -6.56 -13.81 -12.70
CA ASP A 98 -7.71 -14.16 -13.51
C ASP A 98 -7.19 -14.71 -14.85
N ASP A 99 -7.57 -15.95 -15.17
CA ASP A 99 -7.54 -16.56 -16.51
C ASP A 99 -8.98 -16.63 -17.03
#